data_AF-A0AA90SIS3-F1
#
_entry.id   AF-A0AA90SIS3-F1
#
_cell.length_a   1.000
_cell.length_b   1.000
_cell.length_c   1.000
_cell.angle_alpha   90.00
_cell.angle_beta   90.00
_cell.angle_gamma   90.00
#
_symmetry.space_group_name_H-M   'P 1'
#
loop_
_entity.id
_entity.type
_entity.pdbx_description
1 polymer ?
#
loop_
_entity_poly.entity_id
_entity_poly.type
_entity_poly.pdbx_seq_one_letter_code
_entity_poly.pdbx_strand_id
1 'polypeptide(L)' 'MNPLTPDEVRGVAFSKPPIGKRGYNEDQVDAFLDRVEESLRELHARLARYEGR' A
#
# COMPACT_ATOMS: atom_id res chain seq x y z
N MET A 1 16.46 6.47 1.02
CA MET A 1 15.26 5.62 0.98
C MET A 1 14.29 6.28 0.02
N ASN A 2 13.82 5.61 -1.03
CA ASN A 2 12.75 6.15 -1.87
C ASN A 2 11.41 6.05 -1.10
N PRO A 3 10.53 7.06 -1.17
CA PRO A 3 9.19 6.97 -0.62
C PRO A 3 8.40 5.85 -1.32
N LEU A 4 7.64 5.08 -0.55
CA LEU A 4 6.68 4.13 -1.10
C LEU A 4 5.62 4.86 -1.92
N THR A 5 5.34 4.36 -3.12
CA THR A 5 4.35 4.92 -4.04
C THR A 5 3.01 4.18 -3.96
N PRO A 6 1.89 4.84 -4.31
CA PRO A 6 0.59 4.17 -4.38
C PRO A 6 0.58 2.98 -5.36
N ASP A 7 1.27 3.09 -6.49
CA ASP A 7 1.28 2.03 -7.50
C ASP A 7 2.08 0.80 -7.05
N GLU A 8 3.13 0.99 -6.23
CA GLU A 8 3.82 -0.12 -5.57
C GLU A 8 2.90 -0.86 -4.57
N VAL A 9 2.00 -0.15 -3.88
CA VAL A 9 0.99 -0.78 -3.01
C VAL A 9 -0.04 -1.54 -3.83
N ARG A 10 -0.51 -0.98 -4.95
CA ARG A 10 -1.47 -1.67 -5.84
C ARG A 10 -0.88 -2.92 -6.50
N GLY A 11 0.41 -2.90 -6.82
CA GLY A 11 1.10 -3.98 -7.54
C GLY A 11 1.72 -5.07 -6.65
N VAL A 12 1.66 -4.94 -5.33
CA VAL A 12 2.29 -5.91 -4.43
C VAL A 12 1.56 -7.25 -4.43
N ALA A 13 2.32 -8.34 -4.36
CA ALA A 13 1.80 -9.69 -4.18
C ALA A 13 2.45 -10.34 -2.96
N PHE A 14 1.66 -11.06 -2.16
CA PHE A 14 2.14 -11.79 -0.99
C PHE A 14 2.18 -13.29 -1.25
N SER A 15 3.22 -13.94 -0.72
CA SER A 15 3.34 -15.40 -0.74
C SER A 15 2.36 -16.04 0.25
N LYS A 16 1.93 -17.27 -0.06
CA LYS A 16 1.15 -18.09 0.89
C LYS A 16 1.94 -18.33 2.19
N PRO A 17 1.25 -18.43 3.35
CA PRO A 17 1.91 -18.73 4.60
C PRO A 17 2.59 -20.12 4.56
N PRO A 18 3.64 -20.34 5.36
CA PRO A 18 4.25 -21.66 5.51
C PRO A 18 3.25 -22.73 5.95
N ILE A 19 3.51 -23.99 5.59
CA ILE A 19 2.66 -25.12 5.94
C ILE A 19 2.39 -25.16 7.46
N GLY A 20 1.12 -25.35 7.83
CA GLY A 20 0.69 -25.40 9.24
C GLY A 20 0.57 -24.04 9.93
N LYS A 21 0.81 -22.93 9.23
CA LYS A 21 0.58 -21.57 9.72
C LYS A 21 -0.63 -20.94 9.04
N ARG A 22 -1.35 -20.10 9.79
CA ARG A 22 -2.43 -19.27 9.23
C ARG A 22 -1.84 -17.92 8.80
N GLY A 23 -2.23 -17.47 7.62
CA GLY A 23 -2.00 -16.10 7.16
C GLY A 23 -3.15 -15.19 7.53
N TYR A 24 -3.07 -13.94 7.09
CA TYR A 24 -4.19 -13.00 7.14
C TYR A 24 -5.29 -13.42 6.15
N ASN A 25 -6.51 -12.93 6.39
CA ASN A 25 -7.60 -13.05 5.43
C ASN A 25 -7.31 -12.11 4.25
N GLU A 26 -7.33 -12.64 3.03
CA GLU A 26 -7.00 -11.93 1.80
C GLU A 26 -7.91 -10.71 1.59
N ASP A 27 -9.23 -10.87 1.69
CA ASP A 27 -10.20 -9.78 1.55
C ASP A 27 -9.95 -8.64 2.55
N GLN A 28 -9.53 -8.97 3.77
CA GLN A 28 -9.20 -7.96 4.79
C GLN A 28 -7.89 -7.23 4.50
N VAL A 29 -6.91 -7.94 3.95
CA VAL A 29 -5.63 -7.34 3.52
C VAL A 29 -5.88 -6.42 2.34
N ASP A 30 -6.64 -6.86 1.34
CA ASP A 30 -6.94 -6.07 0.15
C ASP A 30 -7.69 -4.78 0.52
N ALA A 31 -8.74 -4.88 1.34
CA ALA A 31 -9.49 -3.71 1.81
C ALA A 31 -8.63 -2.75 2.67
N PHE A 32 -7.57 -3.26 3.30
CA PHE A 32 -6.60 -2.41 3.99
C PHE A 32 -5.65 -1.73 2.99
N LEU A 33 -5.13 -2.45 2.00
CA LEU A 33 -4.24 -1.90 0.98
C LEU A 33 -4.94 -0.83 0.14
N ASP A 34 -6.24 -0.96 -0.14
CA ASP A 34 -7.02 0.09 -0.82
C ASP A 34 -6.99 1.41 -0.04
N ARG A 35 -7.16 1.37 1.29
CA ARG A 35 -7.09 2.58 2.14
C ARG A 35 -5.68 3.14 2.25
N VAL A 36 -4.66 2.28 2.27
CA VAL A 36 -3.26 2.71 2.28
C VAL A 36 -2.90 3.39 0.96
N GLU A 37 -3.32 2.82 -0.17
CA GLU A 37 -3.11 3.42 -1.48
C GLU A 37 -3.75 4.82 -1.54
N GLU A 38 -5.01 4.96 -1.14
CA GLU A 38 -5.71 6.25 -1.12
C GLU A 38 -4.96 7.27 -0.25
N SER A 39 -4.53 6.86 0.95
CA SER A 39 -3.75 7.71 1.85
C SER A 39 -2.42 8.15 1.25
N LEU A 40 -1.73 7.25 0.53
CA LEU A 40 -0.49 7.59 -0.16
C LEU A 40 -0.73 8.53 -1.34
N ARG A 41 -1.82 8.36 -2.10
CA ARG A 41 -2.20 9.28 -3.19
C ARG A 41 -2.39 10.70 -2.63
N GLU A 42 -3.10 10.83 -1.52
CA GLU A 42 -3.29 12.11 -0.84
C GLU A 42 -1.97 12.72 -0.36
N LEU A 43 -1.11 11.91 0.27
CA LEU A 43 0.19 12.36 0.77
C LEU A 43 1.08 12.86 -0.37
N HIS A 44 1.21 12.07 -1.45
CA HIS A 44 2.00 12.43 -2.62
C HIS A 44 1.47 13.70 -3.29
N ALA A 45 0.14 13.84 -3.42
CA ALA A 45 -0.46 15.07 -3.94
C ALA A 45 -0.19 16.30 -3.05
N ARG A 46 -0.15 16.12 -1.73
CA ARG A 46 0.21 17.21 -0.79
C ARG A 46 1.67 17.59 -0.90
N LEU A 47 2.58 16.62 -0.99
CA LEU A 47 4.01 16.86 -1.15
C LEU A 47 4.32 17.61 -2.45
N ALA A 48 3.71 17.21 -3.58
CA ALA A 48 3.87 17.91 -4.85
C ALA A 48 3.43 19.39 -4.78
N ARG A 49 2.42 19.71 -3.96
CA ARG A 49 2.00 21.11 -3.74
C ARG A 49 3.00 21.90 -2.89
N TYR A 50 3.74 21.26 -1.99
CA TYR A 50 4.80 21.90 -1.24
C TYR A 50 6.05 22.14 -2.07
N GLU A 51 6.40 21.22 -2.96
CA GLU A 51 7.55 21.35 -3.87
C GLU A 51 7.33 22.43 -4.94
N GLY A 52 6.07 22.73 -5.28
CA GLY A 52 5.71 23.81 -6.21
C GLY A 52 5.72 25.22 -5.62
N ARG A 53 6.11 25.40 -4.34
CA ARG A 53 6.23 26.69 -3.65
C ARG A 53 7.70 26.99 -3.33
#